data_AF-A0A800G1Z4-F1
#
_entry.id   AF-A0A800G1Z4-F1
#
_cell.length_a   1.000
_cell.length_b   1.000
_cell.length_c   1.000
_cell.angle_alpha   90.00
_cell.angle_beta   90.00
_cell.angle_gamma   90.00
#
_symmetry.space_group_name_H-M   'P 1'
#
loop_
_entity.id
_entity.type
_entity.pdbx_description
1 polymer ?
#
loop_
_entity_poly.entity_id
_entity_poly.type
_entity_poly.pdbx_seq_one_letter_code
_entity_poly.pdbx_strand_id
1 'polypeptide(L)'
;MRLSLLTLALSSAVALGQDPVVQPPSDSSMGEQVAMEEPTPDPITPWQGTFSEGVERIRAQAGAEEWDAAISTCDQLLAPDTYERLRGSSDGGPTTVVDRVLSPLDGALQSLGVERLSTADRALVHYQRGLIQVNKGDLAGALEDLGLARSSGGAGAVRRDAVYALGTLDLMVGEVVRQQIPEISGAPPTPPSPPAGGQGEEAPDPLVVARTAYSQARAHLIERLRLDWRDGDSRANMELVQRRLRELDEIERQREEQSQEQEDNQEGEPSDEEQEGGEPQDSDQESESGDPNKDPNEESETEEPEEPGEPQEPESAEDGEGSAEESETMAEPEELQLTQEELDRLLRILREHEEEGERLREALLRQRRVQVERDW
;
A
#
# COMPACT_ATOMS: atom_id res chain seq x y z
N MET A 1 -28.27 -6.09 5.68
CA MET A 1 -28.59 -4.68 5.99
C MET A 1 -27.29 -3.94 6.27
N ARG A 2 -26.89 -3.11 5.30
CA ARG A 2 -26.27 -1.78 5.46
C ARG A 2 -24.91 -1.71 6.18
N LEU A 3 -23.84 -1.97 5.43
CA LEU A 3 -22.61 -1.18 5.49
C LEU A 3 -23.00 0.27 5.15
N SER A 4 -23.19 1.09 6.17
CA SER A 4 -23.57 2.49 6.02
C SER A 4 -23.03 3.30 7.19
N LEU A 5 -21.76 3.12 7.53
CA LEU A 5 -21.03 3.97 8.49
C LEU A 5 -19.53 3.91 8.17
N LEU A 6 -19.13 4.54 7.07
CA LEU A 6 -17.74 4.92 6.79
C LEU A 6 -17.80 6.27 6.08
N THR A 7 -18.28 7.27 6.81
CA THR A 7 -18.29 8.67 6.37
C THR A 7 -17.65 9.52 7.46
N LEU A 8 -16.59 10.21 7.05
CA LEU A 8 -15.99 11.43 7.61
C LEU A 8 -15.23 11.32 8.94
N ALA A 9 -13.90 11.21 8.84
CA ALA A 9 -12.93 12.17 9.39
C ALA A 9 -11.47 11.73 9.08
N LEU A 10 -11.00 11.90 7.83
CA LEU A 10 -9.57 11.68 7.49
C LEU A 10 -8.76 12.98 7.32
N SER A 11 -9.31 14.16 7.64
CA SER A 11 -8.61 15.44 7.40
C SER A 11 -7.48 15.78 8.40
N SER A 12 -7.09 14.91 9.32
CA SER A 12 -6.10 15.29 10.35
C SER A 12 -4.99 14.28 10.69
N ALA A 13 -4.83 13.17 9.96
CA ALA A 13 -3.89 12.12 10.36
C ALA A 13 -3.06 11.52 9.22
N VAL A 14 -2.54 12.35 8.30
CA VAL A 14 -1.41 11.96 7.44
C VAL A 14 -0.14 12.62 7.99
N ALA A 15 0.40 12.02 9.04
CA ALA A 15 1.76 12.23 9.50
C ALA A 15 2.36 10.84 9.71
N LEU A 16 2.58 10.13 8.59
CA LEU A 16 3.31 8.87 8.60
C LEU A 16 4.77 9.20 8.36
N GLY A 17 5.61 8.88 9.35
CA GLY A 17 7.06 8.86 9.22
C GLY A 17 7.81 9.91 10.04
N GLN A 18 7.74 9.83 11.37
CA GLN A 18 8.84 10.30 12.23
C GLN A 18 8.94 9.37 13.45
N ASP A 19 10.01 8.58 13.50
CA ASP A 19 10.50 8.04 14.77
C ASP A 19 10.91 9.22 15.67
N PRO A 20 10.55 9.23 16.97
CA PRO A 20 11.05 10.26 17.88
C PRO A 20 12.55 10.05 18.08
N VAL A 21 13.37 10.76 17.31
CA VAL A 21 14.80 10.91 17.58
C VAL A 21 14.94 11.69 18.87
N VAL A 22 15.25 10.97 19.95
CA VAL A 22 15.67 11.54 21.23
C VAL A 22 17.02 12.22 21.00
N GLN A 23 17.01 13.53 20.78
CA GLN A 23 18.21 14.34 20.86
C GLN A 23 18.63 14.48 22.33
N PRO A 24 19.89 14.20 22.69
CA PRO A 24 20.38 14.47 24.04
C PRO A 24 20.56 15.99 24.23
N PRO A 25 20.05 16.58 25.32
CA PRO A 25 20.31 17.99 25.61
C PRO A 25 21.76 18.18 26.09
N SER A 26 22.49 19.05 25.39
CA SER A 26 23.76 19.61 25.86
C SER A 26 23.54 20.51 27.08
N ASP A 27 24.42 20.34 28.07
CA ASP A 27 24.51 20.98 29.39
C ASP A 27 24.03 22.44 29.53
N SER A 28 23.16 22.69 30.51
CA SER A 28 23.46 23.54 31.69
C SER A 28 22.18 23.93 32.45
N SER A 29 21.93 23.29 33.60
CA SER A 29 21.44 23.94 34.83
C SER A 29 21.19 22.85 35.88
N MET A 30 21.95 22.89 36.97
CA MET A 30 21.70 22.08 38.18
C MET A 30 20.38 22.51 38.82
N GLY A 31 19.29 21.90 38.37
CA GLY A 31 18.01 21.84 39.07
C GLY A 31 17.67 20.37 39.28
N GLU A 32 17.47 19.98 40.53
CA GLU A 32 17.10 18.64 40.98
C GLU A 32 15.90 18.12 40.19
N GLN A 33 16.17 17.34 39.13
CA GLN A 33 15.13 16.68 38.35
C GLN A 33 14.63 15.50 39.17
N VAL A 34 13.48 15.70 39.81
CA VAL A 34 12.63 14.61 40.26
C VAL A 34 12.29 13.80 39.02
N ALA A 35 12.93 12.64 38.86
CA ALA A 35 12.55 11.64 37.88
C ALA A 35 11.09 11.29 38.14
N MET A 36 10.18 11.85 37.33
CA MET A 36 8.83 11.31 37.24
C MET A 36 8.99 9.98 36.51
N GLU A 37 9.09 8.89 37.27
CA GLU A 37 8.80 7.55 36.76
C GLU A 37 7.46 7.66 36.03
N GLU A 38 7.47 7.49 34.72
CA GLU A 38 6.23 7.26 33.98
C GLU A 38 5.53 6.07 34.66
N PRO A 39 4.27 6.22 35.10
CA PRO A 39 3.57 5.15 35.75
C PRO A 39 3.53 3.98 34.77
N THR A 40 4.16 2.86 35.14
CA THR A 40 4.05 1.61 34.39
C THR A 40 2.56 1.33 34.21
N PRO A 41 2.06 1.15 32.98
CA PRO A 41 0.65 0.93 32.75
C PRO A 41 0.20 -0.28 33.56
N ASP A 42 -0.91 -0.13 34.28
CA ASP A 42 -1.46 -1.20 35.10
C ASP A 42 -1.66 -2.47 34.25
N PRO A 43 -1.34 -3.66 34.77
CA PRO A 43 -1.48 -4.89 34.01
C PRO A 43 -2.94 -5.09 33.60
N ILE A 44 -3.16 -5.26 32.30
CA ILE A 44 -4.50 -5.49 31.73
C ILE A 44 -5.09 -6.74 32.39
N THR A 45 -6.28 -6.57 32.97
CA THR A 45 -7.00 -7.69 33.60
C THR A 45 -7.65 -8.56 32.51
N PRO A 46 -7.44 -9.89 32.51
CA PRO A 46 -8.09 -10.75 31.52
C PRO A 46 -9.62 -10.71 31.64
N TRP A 47 -10.31 -10.87 30.52
CA TRP A 47 -11.77 -10.95 30.45
C TRP A 47 -12.30 -12.10 31.34
N GLN A 48 -13.36 -11.81 32.10
CA GLN A 48 -13.92 -12.75 33.09
C GLN A 48 -15.17 -13.49 32.60
N GLY A 49 -15.70 -13.14 31.42
CA GLY A 49 -16.85 -13.80 30.82
C GLY A 49 -16.45 -14.81 29.74
N THR A 50 -17.45 -15.34 29.03
CA THR A 50 -17.23 -16.17 27.84
C THR A 50 -16.73 -15.31 26.66
N PHE A 51 -16.09 -15.94 25.67
CA PHE A 51 -15.71 -15.23 24.45
C PHE A 51 -16.91 -14.57 23.75
N SER A 52 -18.04 -15.28 23.66
CA SER A 52 -19.27 -14.76 23.06
C SER A 52 -19.80 -13.50 23.76
N GLU A 53 -19.79 -13.49 25.10
CA GLU A 53 -20.21 -12.31 25.88
C GLU A 53 -19.25 -11.13 25.66
N GLY A 54 -17.95 -11.39 25.55
CA GLY A 54 -16.96 -10.37 25.23
C GLY A 54 -17.19 -9.74 23.85
N VAL A 55 -17.43 -10.57 22.83
CA VAL A 55 -17.74 -10.10 21.47
C VAL A 55 -19.06 -9.33 21.42
N GLU A 56 -20.10 -9.78 22.12
CA GLU A 56 -21.36 -9.04 22.23
C GLU A 56 -21.17 -7.69 22.93
N ARG A 57 -20.34 -7.64 23.98
CA ARG A 57 -20.00 -6.39 24.67
C ARG A 57 -19.25 -5.42 23.77
N ILE A 58 -18.26 -5.89 23.01
CA ILE A 58 -17.54 -5.08 22.02
C ILE A 58 -18.53 -4.48 21.03
N ARG A 59 -19.45 -5.28 20.47
CA ARG A 59 -20.46 -4.79 19.53
C ARG A 59 -21.40 -3.77 20.16
N ALA A 60 -21.81 -3.97 21.40
CA ALA A 60 -22.68 -3.04 22.11
C ALA A 60 -21.99 -1.70 22.37
N GLN A 61 -20.73 -1.72 22.84
CA GLN A 61 -19.92 -0.52 23.08
C GLN A 61 -19.60 0.22 21.78
N ALA A 62 -19.18 -0.50 20.74
CA ALA A 62 -18.95 0.07 19.41
C ALA A 62 -20.25 0.66 18.82
N GLY A 63 -21.39 0.00 18.99
CA GLY A 63 -22.69 0.52 18.57
C GLY A 63 -23.15 1.76 19.34
N ALA A 64 -22.62 1.99 20.54
CA ALA A 64 -22.84 3.19 21.35
C ALA A 64 -21.73 4.25 21.17
N GLU A 65 -20.80 4.04 20.24
CA GLU A 65 -19.63 4.90 20.00
C GLU A 65 -18.69 5.03 21.21
N GLU A 66 -18.73 4.07 22.14
CA GLU A 66 -17.84 3.98 23.31
C GLU A 66 -16.51 3.32 22.92
N TRP A 67 -15.76 3.95 22.01
CA TRP A 67 -14.60 3.36 21.35
C TRP A 67 -13.51 2.87 22.32
N ASP A 68 -13.16 3.69 23.31
CA ASP A 68 -12.14 3.34 24.31
C ASP A 68 -12.57 2.15 25.17
N ALA A 69 -13.86 2.06 25.50
CA ALA A 69 -14.40 0.94 26.27
C ALA A 69 -14.43 -0.35 25.45
N ALA A 70 -14.70 -0.24 24.15
CA ALA A 70 -14.66 -1.36 23.22
C ALA A 70 -13.22 -1.86 23.02
N ILE A 71 -12.25 -0.97 22.80
CA ILE A 71 -10.81 -1.31 22.71
C ILE A 71 -10.35 -1.98 24.00
N SER A 72 -10.68 -1.39 25.16
CA SER A 72 -10.34 -2.01 26.45
C SER A 72 -10.91 -3.42 26.58
N THR A 73 -12.12 -3.67 26.09
CA THR A 73 -12.70 -5.03 26.10
C THR A 73 -11.96 -5.98 25.13
N CYS A 74 -11.55 -5.51 23.95
CA CYS A 74 -10.68 -6.27 23.06
C CYS A 74 -9.34 -6.62 23.74
N ASP A 75 -8.72 -5.67 24.43
CA ASP A 75 -7.46 -5.88 25.14
C ASP A 75 -7.61 -6.89 26.28
N GLN A 76 -8.72 -6.85 27.02
CA GLN A 76 -9.05 -7.84 28.05
C GLN A 76 -9.24 -9.24 27.46
N LEU A 77 -9.84 -9.36 26.28
CA LEU A 77 -9.98 -10.63 25.58
C LEU A 77 -8.63 -11.15 25.07
N LEU A 78 -7.78 -10.28 24.52
CA LEU A 78 -6.47 -10.68 23.99
C LEU A 78 -5.43 -10.95 25.11
N ALA A 79 -5.63 -10.37 26.29
CA ALA A 79 -4.77 -10.54 27.44
C ALA A 79 -4.74 -12.01 27.87
N PRO A 80 -3.53 -12.60 28.02
CA PRO A 80 -3.42 -14.01 28.35
C PRO A 80 -3.97 -14.27 29.76
N ASP A 81 -4.95 -15.16 29.83
CA ASP A 81 -5.54 -15.58 31.09
C ASP A 81 -4.52 -16.41 31.91
N THR A 82 -4.93 -16.80 33.12
CA THR A 82 -4.05 -17.61 33.98
C THR A 82 -3.78 -19.00 33.39
N TYR A 83 -4.71 -19.53 32.60
CA TYR A 83 -4.62 -20.83 31.96
C TYR A 83 -3.64 -20.83 30.77
N GLU A 84 -3.74 -19.84 29.89
CA GLU A 84 -2.84 -19.61 28.77
C GLU A 84 -1.42 -19.32 29.24
N ARG A 85 -1.26 -18.52 30.31
CA ARG A 85 0.05 -18.31 30.94
C ARG A 85 0.66 -19.60 31.48
N LEU A 86 -0.14 -20.45 32.12
CA LEU A 86 0.32 -21.73 32.65
C LEU A 86 0.76 -22.71 31.55
N ARG A 87 0.04 -22.70 30.43
CA ARG A 87 0.27 -23.60 29.29
C ARG A 87 1.47 -23.18 28.42
N GLY A 88 1.79 -21.88 28.45
CA GLY A 88 2.79 -21.25 27.59
C GLY A 88 2.23 -20.98 26.20
N SER A 89 2.71 -19.92 25.54
CA SER A 89 2.29 -19.60 24.17
C SER A 89 2.69 -20.74 23.22
N SER A 90 1.70 -21.41 22.64
CA SER A 90 1.92 -22.48 21.65
C SER A 90 1.80 -21.99 20.21
N ASP A 91 1.87 -20.68 19.97
CA ASP A 91 1.87 -20.14 18.62
C ASP A 91 3.20 -20.47 17.95
N GLY A 92 3.26 -21.65 17.33
CA GLY A 92 4.38 -22.12 16.50
C GLY A 92 5.53 -22.85 17.22
N GLY A 93 5.53 -22.92 18.55
CA GLY A 93 6.56 -23.61 19.34
C GLY A 93 6.29 -25.12 19.54
N PRO A 94 7.31 -25.92 19.92
CA PRO A 94 7.11 -27.32 20.27
C PRO A 94 6.13 -27.44 21.45
N THR A 95 5.13 -28.32 21.32
CA THR A 95 4.12 -28.59 22.37
C THR A 95 4.82 -28.81 23.71
N THR A 96 4.48 -27.98 24.71
CA THR A 96 5.04 -28.12 26.06
C THR A 96 4.53 -29.40 26.72
N VAL A 97 5.24 -29.89 27.75
CA VAL A 97 4.76 -31.04 28.54
C VAL A 97 3.40 -30.72 29.18
N VAL A 98 3.20 -29.47 29.58
CA VAL A 98 1.94 -28.98 30.14
C VAL A 98 0.82 -29.05 29.08
N ASP A 99 1.09 -28.62 27.86
CA ASP A 99 0.12 -28.67 26.75
C ASP A 99 -0.34 -30.10 26.46
N ARG A 100 0.57 -31.08 26.44
CA ARG A 100 0.21 -32.50 26.23
C ARG A 100 -0.68 -33.08 27.33
N VAL A 101 -0.54 -32.59 28.56
CA VAL A 101 -1.34 -33.05 29.71
C VAL A 101 -2.72 -32.39 29.73
N LEU A 102 -2.81 -31.11 29.36
CA LEU A 102 -4.06 -30.35 29.43
C LEU A 102 -4.92 -30.47 28.17
N SER A 103 -4.34 -30.75 27.00
CA SER A 103 -5.10 -30.89 25.73
C SER A 103 -6.30 -31.83 25.78
N PRO A 104 -6.22 -33.02 26.41
CA PRO A 104 -7.39 -33.92 26.52
C PRO A 104 -8.54 -33.35 27.37
N LEU A 105 -8.27 -32.33 28.18
CA LEU A 105 -9.24 -31.69 29.08
C LEU A 105 -9.89 -30.44 28.47
N ASP A 106 -9.46 -30.00 27.28
CA ASP A 106 -9.90 -28.73 26.68
C ASP A 106 -11.43 -28.66 26.54
N GLY A 107 -12.09 -29.74 26.12
CA GLY A 107 -13.56 -29.77 26.03
C GLY A 107 -14.27 -29.62 27.39
N ALA A 108 -13.68 -30.16 28.46
CA ALA A 108 -14.23 -30.01 29.81
C ALA A 108 -13.96 -28.62 30.38
N LEU A 109 -12.77 -28.07 30.14
CA LEU A 109 -12.38 -26.72 30.56
C LEU A 109 -13.21 -25.65 29.85
N GLN A 110 -13.45 -25.83 28.56
CA GLN A 110 -14.35 -24.98 27.77
C GLN A 110 -15.78 -25.00 28.34
N SER A 111 -16.30 -26.17 28.74
CA SER A 111 -17.62 -26.26 29.39
C SER A 111 -17.71 -25.57 30.76
N LEU A 112 -16.55 -25.32 31.38
CA LEU A 112 -16.41 -24.60 32.65
C LEU A 112 -16.07 -23.11 32.46
N GLY A 113 -16.07 -22.61 31.21
CA GLY A 113 -15.76 -21.23 30.88
C GLY A 113 -14.26 -20.89 30.90
N VAL A 114 -13.40 -21.90 30.99
CA VAL A 114 -11.94 -21.74 30.84
C VAL A 114 -11.62 -21.98 29.36
N GLU A 115 -11.85 -20.94 28.56
CA GLU A 115 -11.67 -20.99 27.11
C GLU A 115 -10.28 -20.47 26.73
N ARG A 116 -9.50 -21.33 26.08
CA ARG A 116 -8.36 -20.86 25.30
C ARG A 116 -8.89 -20.25 24.01
N LEU A 117 -8.56 -18.99 23.74
CA LEU A 117 -8.91 -18.40 22.46
C LEU A 117 -8.19 -19.14 21.34
N SER A 118 -8.96 -19.61 20.35
CA SER A 118 -8.37 -20.15 19.15
C SER A 118 -7.67 -19.04 18.35
N THR A 119 -6.77 -19.41 17.43
CA THR A 119 -6.17 -18.45 16.50
C THR A 119 -7.22 -17.70 15.69
N ALA A 120 -8.32 -18.35 15.34
CA ALA A 120 -9.44 -17.73 14.65
C ALA A 120 -10.20 -16.72 15.52
N ASP A 121 -10.38 -17.02 16.82
CA ASP A 121 -11.03 -16.10 17.76
C ASP A 121 -10.16 -14.86 18.01
N ARG A 122 -8.85 -15.05 18.19
CA ARG A 122 -7.89 -13.93 18.28
C ARG A 122 -7.91 -13.07 17.02
N ALA A 123 -7.92 -13.70 15.84
CA ALA A 123 -8.03 -13.00 14.57
C ALA A 123 -9.33 -12.17 14.50
N LEU A 124 -10.44 -12.71 14.99
CA LEU A 124 -11.72 -11.99 15.04
C LEU A 124 -11.64 -10.79 15.98
N VAL A 125 -11.02 -10.90 17.15
CA VAL A 125 -10.85 -9.77 18.08
C VAL A 125 -9.98 -8.69 17.47
N HIS A 126 -8.85 -9.05 16.86
CA HIS A 126 -8.00 -8.10 16.12
C HIS A 126 -8.79 -7.41 15.00
N TYR A 127 -9.59 -8.16 14.23
CA TYR A 127 -10.43 -7.58 13.19
C TYR A 127 -11.42 -6.55 13.76
N GLN A 128 -12.10 -6.86 14.87
CA GLN A 128 -13.01 -5.92 15.52
C GLN A 128 -12.28 -4.69 16.07
N ARG A 129 -11.13 -4.87 16.73
CA ARG A 129 -10.32 -3.78 17.27
C ARG A 129 -9.84 -2.84 16.17
N GLY A 130 -9.39 -3.40 15.04
CA GLY A 130 -9.02 -2.65 13.85
C GLY A 130 -10.16 -1.78 13.32
N LEU A 131 -11.37 -2.33 13.17
CA LEU A 131 -12.53 -1.52 12.75
C LEU A 131 -12.89 -0.40 13.73
N ILE A 132 -12.74 -0.65 15.04
CA ILE A 132 -12.99 0.36 16.06
C ILE A 132 -11.95 1.48 15.99
N GLN A 133 -10.68 1.15 15.79
CA GLN A 133 -9.60 2.14 15.60
C GLN A 133 -9.82 3.00 14.35
N VAL A 134 -10.28 2.42 13.24
CA VAL A 134 -10.69 3.20 12.04
C VAL A 134 -11.74 4.24 12.42
N ASN A 135 -12.79 3.85 13.15
CA ASN A 135 -13.86 4.76 13.56
C ASN A 135 -13.38 5.83 14.56
N LYS A 136 -12.38 5.50 15.39
CA LYS A 136 -11.73 6.44 16.30
C LYS A 136 -10.77 7.40 15.59
N GLY A 137 -10.38 7.10 14.34
CA GLY A 137 -9.40 7.86 13.55
C GLY A 137 -7.95 7.44 13.76
N ASP A 138 -7.70 6.33 14.47
CA ASP A 138 -6.37 5.75 14.65
C ASP A 138 -6.08 4.77 13.50
N LEU A 139 -5.59 5.31 12.38
CA LEU A 139 -5.31 4.51 11.18
C LEU A 139 -4.11 3.58 11.38
N ALA A 140 -3.08 4.00 12.11
CA ALA A 140 -1.89 3.20 12.33
C ALA A 140 -2.20 1.94 13.13
N GLY A 141 -2.91 2.09 14.26
CA GLY A 141 -3.40 0.95 15.04
C GLY A 141 -4.30 0.04 14.20
N ALA A 142 -5.21 0.64 13.42
CA ALA A 142 -6.13 -0.12 12.58
C ALA A 142 -5.42 -1.02 11.55
N LEU A 143 -4.39 -0.51 10.88
CA LEU A 143 -3.62 -1.26 9.89
C LEU A 143 -2.88 -2.44 10.55
N GLU A 144 -2.29 -2.22 11.74
CA GLU A 144 -1.63 -3.27 12.50
C GLU A 144 -2.61 -4.39 12.87
N ASP A 145 -3.75 -4.03 13.48
CA ASP A 145 -4.75 -5.00 13.93
C ASP A 145 -5.41 -5.77 12.78
N LEU A 146 -5.72 -5.08 11.67
CA LEU A 146 -6.25 -5.75 10.48
C LEU A 146 -5.19 -6.65 9.82
N GLY A 147 -3.90 -6.28 9.88
CA GLY A 147 -2.78 -7.12 9.45
C GLY A 147 -2.65 -8.39 10.28
N LEU A 148 -2.77 -8.28 11.61
CA LEU A 148 -2.81 -9.42 12.52
C LEU A 148 -4.02 -10.31 12.22
N ALA A 149 -5.21 -9.74 12.00
CA ALA A 149 -6.40 -10.49 11.63
C ALA A 149 -6.26 -11.21 10.27
N ARG A 150 -5.66 -10.57 9.27
CA ARG A 150 -5.37 -11.15 7.95
C ARG A 150 -4.44 -12.36 8.06
N SER A 151 -3.36 -12.24 8.84
CA SER A 151 -2.34 -13.28 8.98
C SER A 151 -2.81 -14.46 9.83
N SER A 152 -3.53 -14.20 10.92
CA SER A 152 -4.00 -15.24 11.86
C SER A 152 -5.36 -15.86 11.51
N GLY A 153 -6.18 -15.19 10.68
CA GLY A 153 -7.54 -15.61 10.33
C GLY A 153 -7.67 -16.85 9.42
N GLY A 154 -6.56 -17.49 9.05
CA GLY A 154 -6.54 -18.70 8.22
C GLY A 154 -7.21 -18.50 6.85
N ALA A 155 -7.91 -19.51 6.33
CA ALA A 155 -8.70 -19.41 5.09
C ALA A 155 -10.16 -18.94 5.33
N GLY A 156 -10.44 -18.39 6.52
CA GLY A 156 -11.80 -18.10 6.98
C GLY A 156 -12.41 -16.80 6.46
N ALA A 157 -13.62 -16.50 6.93
CA ALA A 157 -14.29 -15.22 6.67
C ALA A 157 -13.50 -14.03 7.23
N VAL A 158 -12.93 -14.16 8.43
CA VAL A 158 -12.15 -13.10 9.08
C VAL A 158 -11.00 -12.61 8.20
N ARG A 159 -10.22 -13.50 7.59
CA ARG A 159 -9.16 -13.09 6.67
C ARG A 159 -9.73 -12.33 5.46
N ARG A 160 -10.81 -12.83 4.86
CA ARG A 160 -11.45 -12.14 3.71
C ARG A 160 -11.89 -10.73 4.09
N ASP A 161 -12.52 -10.59 5.25
CA ASP A 161 -13.04 -9.32 5.72
C ASP A 161 -11.89 -8.35 6.11
N ALA A 162 -10.83 -8.85 6.74
CA ALA A 162 -9.64 -8.08 7.09
C ALA A 162 -8.88 -7.60 5.85
N VAL A 163 -8.67 -8.47 4.85
CA VAL A 163 -8.01 -8.11 3.58
C VAL A 163 -8.82 -7.05 2.84
N TYR A 164 -10.16 -7.18 2.81
CA TYR A 164 -11.02 -6.17 2.20
C TYR A 164 -10.94 -4.83 2.94
N ALA A 165 -10.95 -4.85 4.27
CA ALA A 165 -10.82 -3.65 5.10
C ALA A 165 -9.48 -2.94 4.85
N LEU A 166 -8.36 -3.68 4.85
CA LEU A 166 -7.03 -3.14 4.52
C LEU A 166 -7.02 -2.49 3.14
N GLY A 167 -7.49 -3.19 2.10
CA GLY A 167 -7.52 -2.64 0.76
C GLY A 167 -8.39 -1.39 0.61
N THR A 168 -9.48 -1.30 1.41
CA THR A 168 -10.34 -0.11 1.45
C THR A 168 -9.66 1.05 2.18
N LEU A 169 -8.97 0.79 3.28
CA LEU A 169 -8.23 1.83 4.02
C LEU A 169 -7.09 2.40 3.19
N ASP A 170 -6.28 1.55 2.56
CA ASP A 170 -5.19 1.98 1.69
C ASP A 170 -5.72 2.82 0.51
N LEU A 171 -6.87 2.42 -0.07
CA LEU A 171 -7.55 3.19 -1.10
C LEU A 171 -8.00 4.56 -0.59
N MET A 172 -8.57 4.63 0.62
CA MET A 172 -8.99 5.90 1.23
C MET A 172 -7.80 6.81 1.53
N VAL A 173 -6.69 6.26 2.04
CA VAL A 173 -5.43 7.00 2.24
C VAL A 173 -4.93 7.53 0.90
N GLY A 174 -4.91 6.68 -0.14
CA GLY A 174 -4.54 7.07 -1.50
C GLY A 174 -5.38 8.22 -2.04
N GLU A 175 -6.71 8.17 -1.87
CA GLU A 175 -7.59 9.27 -2.30
C GLU A 175 -7.33 10.57 -1.52
N VAL A 176 -7.08 10.50 -0.21
CA VAL A 176 -6.78 11.69 0.60
C VAL A 176 -5.47 12.35 0.17
N VAL A 177 -4.42 11.55 -0.06
CA VAL A 177 -3.11 12.05 -0.49
C VAL A 177 -3.16 12.53 -1.94
N ARG A 178 -3.92 11.86 -2.81
CA ARG A 178 -4.13 12.27 -4.21
C ARG A 178 -4.68 13.70 -4.31
N GLN A 179 -5.55 14.11 -3.39
CA GLN A 179 -6.08 15.49 -3.37
C GLN A 179 -5.04 16.55 -2.97
N GLN A 180 -3.85 16.14 -2.52
CA GLN A 180 -2.74 17.03 -2.15
C GLN A 180 -1.75 17.22 -3.31
N ILE A 181 -1.90 16.44 -4.39
CA ILE A 181 -1.07 16.56 -5.59
C ILE A 181 -1.39 17.89 -6.29
N PRO A 182 -0.40 18.76 -6.56
CA PRO A 182 -0.64 20.08 -7.18
C PRO A 182 -1.43 20.02 -8.49
N GLU A 183 -1.10 19.07 -9.38
CA GLU A 183 -1.72 18.88 -10.69
C GLU A 183 -3.20 18.48 -10.59
N ILE A 184 -3.60 17.89 -9.47
CA ILE A 184 -4.98 17.44 -9.21
C ILE A 184 -5.75 18.50 -8.42
N SER A 185 -5.12 19.11 -7.43
CA SER A 185 -5.73 20.10 -6.55
C SER A 185 -5.85 21.48 -7.20
N GLY A 186 -5.07 21.75 -8.25
CA GLY A 186 -4.92 23.08 -8.83
C GLY A 186 -4.18 24.07 -7.92
N ALA A 187 -3.59 23.59 -6.81
CA ALA A 187 -2.71 24.38 -5.99
C ALA A 187 -1.38 24.60 -6.75
N PRO A 188 -0.75 25.79 -6.63
CA PRO A 188 0.58 25.98 -7.18
C PRO A 188 1.52 24.94 -6.58
N PRO A 189 2.46 24.38 -7.36
CA PRO A 189 3.46 23.46 -6.82
C PRO A 189 4.14 24.15 -5.64
N THR A 190 4.09 23.53 -4.47
CA THR A 190 4.77 24.07 -3.29
C THR A 190 6.26 24.13 -3.61
N PRO A 191 6.87 25.32 -3.69
CA PRO A 191 8.31 25.40 -3.88
C PRO A 191 8.98 24.71 -2.68
N PRO A 192 10.12 24.03 -2.89
CA PRO A 192 10.89 23.47 -1.79
C PRO A 192 11.15 24.59 -0.80
N SER A 193 10.71 24.40 0.45
CA SER A 193 10.93 25.41 1.49
C SER A 193 12.44 25.55 1.68
N PRO A 194 13.01 26.77 1.59
CA PRO A 194 14.43 26.94 1.87
C PRO A 194 14.68 26.45 3.30
N PRO A 195 15.79 25.71 3.55
CA PRO A 195 16.06 25.13 4.85
C PRO A 195 16.17 26.25 5.88
N ALA A 196 15.10 26.47 6.63
CA ALA A 196 15.07 27.37 7.75
C ALA A 196 15.81 26.69 8.90
N GLY A 197 17.14 26.80 8.89
CA GLY A 197 18.00 26.56 10.05
C GLY A 197 17.64 25.33 10.87
N GLY A 198 17.86 24.14 10.32
CA GLY A 198 17.63 22.88 11.00
C GLY A 198 17.44 21.79 9.95
N GLN A 199 17.98 20.61 10.19
CA GLN A 199 17.84 19.42 9.35
C GLN A 199 16.35 19.05 9.24
N GLY A 200 15.62 19.72 8.36
CA GLY A 200 14.25 19.37 7.99
C GLY A 200 14.35 18.35 6.88
N GLU A 201 14.06 17.09 7.20
CA GLU A 201 13.75 16.07 6.20
C GLU A 201 12.68 16.63 5.27
N GLU A 202 12.98 16.67 3.97
CA GLU A 202 12.03 17.13 2.96
C GLU A 202 10.80 16.22 3.02
N ALA A 203 9.61 16.82 3.14
CA ALA A 203 8.39 16.05 3.20
C ALA A 203 8.24 15.22 1.92
N PRO A 204 7.87 13.92 2.01
CA PRO A 204 7.80 13.05 0.84
C PRO A 204 6.78 13.56 -0.17
N ASP A 205 7.11 13.45 -1.46
CA ASP A 205 6.23 13.88 -2.56
C ASP A 205 4.86 13.18 -2.46
N PRO A 206 3.73 13.94 -2.41
CA PRO A 206 2.40 13.35 -2.35
C PRO A 206 2.10 12.41 -3.51
N LEU A 207 2.71 12.58 -4.70
CA LEU A 207 2.55 11.65 -5.82
C LEU A 207 3.08 10.25 -5.45
N VAL A 208 4.29 10.17 -4.90
CA VAL A 208 4.93 8.92 -4.48
C VAL A 208 4.14 8.26 -3.34
N VAL A 209 3.70 9.05 -2.37
CA VAL A 209 2.90 8.55 -1.24
C VAL A 209 1.55 8.00 -1.72
N ALA A 210 0.85 8.71 -2.62
CA ALA A 210 -0.40 8.24 -3.20
C ALA A 210 -0.21 6.95 -4.01
N ARG A 211 0.83 6.87 -4.85
CA ARG A 211 1.16 5.67 -5.64
C ARG A 211 1.42 4.47 -4.74
N THR A 212 2.14 4.67 -3.64
CA THR A 212 2.42 3.62 -2.65
C THR A 212 1.12 3.10 -2.03
N ALA A 213 0.24 4.01 -1.58
CA ALA A 213 -1.05 3.63 -1.00
C ALA A 213 -1.95 2.88 -2.00
N TYR A 214 -2.07 3.35 -3.23
CA TYR A 214 -2.83 2.63 -4.27
C TYR A 214 -2.23 1.27 -4.61
N SER A 215 -0.90 1.13 -4.57
CA SER A 215 -0.22 -0.15 -4.80
C SER A 215 -0.49 -1.15 -3.69
N GLN A 216 -0.50 -0.70 -2.43
CA GLN A 216 -0.91 -1.52 -1.29
C GLN A 216 -2.38 -1.93 -1.37
N ALA A 217 -3.27 -0.98 -1.71
CA ALA A 217 -4.69 -1.24 -1.96
C ALA A 217 -4.87 -2.31 -3.04
N ARG A 218 -4.13 -2.20 -4.15
CA ARG A 218 -4.13 -3.19 -5.24
C ARG A 218 -3.73 -4.56 -4.73
N ALA A 219 -2.66 -4.66 -3.95
CA ALA A 219 -2.17 -5.95 -3.43
C ALA A 219 -3.24 -6.64 -2.56
N HIS A 220 -3.85 -5.90 -1.63
CA HIS A 220 -4.91 -6.42 -0.78
C HIS A 220 -6.16 -6.82 -1.56
N LEU A 221 -6.62 -5.97 -2.50
CA LEU A 221 -7.80 -6.28 -3.30
C LEU A 221 -7.59 -7.47 -4.25
N ILE A 222 -6.39 -7.67 -4.80
CA ILE A 222 -6.04 -8.89 -5.55
C ILE A 222 -6.17 -10.11 -4.64
N GLU A 223 -5.62 -10.06 -3.43
CA GLU A 223 -5.79 -11.16 -2.47
C GLU A 223 -7.27 -11.41 -2.15
N ARG A 224 -8.06 -10.36 -1.93
CA ARG A 224 -9.50 -10.51 -1.68
C ARG A 224 -10.22 -11.19 -2.84
N LEU A 225 -9.88 -10.84 -4.08
CA LEU A 225 -10.47 -11.46 -5.28
C LEU A 225 -9.98 -12.90 -5.50
N ARG A 226 -8.76 -13.25 -5.07
CA ARG A 226 -8.30 -14.65 -5.05
C ARG A 226 -9.11 -15.48 -4.06
N LEU A 227 -9.48 -14.91 -2.91
CA LEU A 227 -10.29 -15.58 -1.90
C LEU A 227 -11.77 -15.70 -2.31
N ASP A 228 -12.32 -14.69 -2.95
CA ASP A 228 -13.64 -14.76 -3.58
C ASP A 228 -13.76 -13.74 -4.73
N TRP A 229 -13.69 -14.27 -5.96
CA TRP A 229 -13.65 -13.51 -7.20
C TRP A 229 -14.99 -12.87 -7.59
N ARG A 230 -16.10 -13.30 -6.96
CA ARG A 230 -17.45 -12.78 -7.26
C ARG A 230 -17.76 -11.50 -6.52
N ASP A 231 -16.89 -11.09 -5.61
CA ASP A 231 -17.09 -9.89 -4.81
C ASP A 231 -17.23 -8.65 -5.70
N GLY A 232 -18.39 -8.00 -5.65
CA GLY A 232 -18.69 -6.84 -6.49
C GLY A 232 -17.86 -5.64 -6.09
N ASP A 233 -17.77 -5.39 -4.79
CA ASP A 233 -17.14 -4.19 -4.26
C ASP A 233 -15.62 -4.23 -4.47
N SER A 234 -14.96 -5.38 -4.23
CA SER A 234 -13.53 -5.50 -4.53
C SER A 234 -13.18 -5.30 -6.00
N ARG A 235 -14.04 -5.73 -6.94
CA ARG A 235 -13.82 -5.49 -8.37
C ARG A 235 -13.96 -4.01 -8.72
N ALA A 236 -14.98 -3.35 -8.19
CA ALA A 236 -15.17 -1.91 -8.39
C ALA A 236 -14.00 -1.11 -7.82
N ASN A 237 -13.56 -1.43 -6.61
CA ASN A 237 -12.39 -0.79 -5.99
C ASN A 237 -11.11 -1.05 -6.78
N MET A 238 -10.91 -2.27 -7.31
CA MET A 238 -9.78 -2.60 -8.17
C MET A 238 -9.75 -1.76 -9.44
N GLU A 239 -10.90 -1.60 -10.11
CA GLU A 239 -11.00 -0.75 -11.31
C GLU A 239 -10.67 0.71 -11.00
N LEU A 240 -11.14 1.23 -9.86
CA LEU A 240 -10.80 2.58 -9.41
C LEU A 240 -9.29 2.71 -9.17
N VAL A 241 -8.69 1.81 -8.40
CA VAL A 241 -7.24 1.79 -8.13
C VAL A 241 -6.44 1.78 -9.44
N GLN A 242 -6.83 0.96 -10.41
CA GLN A 242 -6.15 0.93 -11.71
C GLN A 242 -6.25 2.25 -12.49
N ARG A 243 -7.42 2.91 -12.45
CA ARG A 243 -7.57 4.23 -13.09
C ARG A 243 -6.70 5.27 -12.40
N ARG A 244 -6.61 5.24 -11.07
CA ARG A 244 -5.79 6.15 -10.28
C ARG A 244 -4.31 5.98 -10.53
N LEU A 245 -3.82 4.74 -10.57
CA LEU A 245 -2.41 4.49 -10.88
C LEU A 245 -2.03 5.05 -12.26
N ARG A 246 -2.85 4.80 -13.30
CA ARG A 246 -2.60 5.38 -14.64
C ARG A 246 -2.60 6.92 -14.65
N GLU A 247 -3.48 7.53 -13.86
CA GLU A 247 -3.53 8.99 -13.71
C GLU A 247 -2.24 9.52 -13.05
N LEU A 248 -1.72 8.83 -12.04
CA LEU A 248 -0.45 9.21 -11.40
C LEU A 248 0.74 9.02 -12.33
N ASP A 249 0.76 7.95 -13.13
CA ASP A 249 1.81 7.69 -14.11
C ASP A 249 1.83 8.77 -15.21
N GLU A 250 0.65 9.24 -15.64
CA GLU A 250 0.54 10.36 -16.59
C GLU A 250 1.06 11.68 -15.99
N ILE A 251 0.79 11.95 -14.71
CA ILE A 251 1.29 13.15 -14.03
C ILE A 251 2.82 13.09 -13.92
N GLU A 252 3.38 11.93 -13.57
CA GLU A 252 4.84 11.75 -13.50
C GLU A 252 5.49 11.99 -14.87
N ARG A 253 4.93 11.42 -15.94
CA ARG A 253 5.42 11.68 -17.31
C ARG A 253 5.39 13.17 -17.67
N GLN A 254 4.32 13.88 -17.32
CA GLN A 254 4.22 15.32 -17.57
C GLN A 254 5.25 16.13 -16.78
N ARG A 255 5.60 15.70 -15.55
CA ARG A 255 6.67 16.34 -14.76
C ARG A 255 8.04 16.10 -15.40
N GLU A 256 8.30 14.90 -15.90
CA GLU A 256 9.54 14.55 -16.59
C GLU A 256 9.72 15.34 -17.89
N GLU A 257 8.69 15.41 -18.73
CA GLU A 257 8.69 16.20 -19.97
C GLU A 257 8.95 17.69 -19.68
N GLN A 258 8.28 18.27 -18.67
CA GLN A 258 8.51 19.68 -18.28
C GLN A 258 9.91 19.93 -17.71
N SER A 259 10.52 18.94 -17.06
CA SER A 259 11.89 19.04 -16.55
C SER A 259 12.89 19.03 -17.70
N GLN A 260 12.70 18.14 -18.67
CA GLN A 260 13.56 18.06 -19.87
C GLN A 260 13.48 19.36 -20.69
N GLU A 261 12.27 19.90 -20.92
CA GLU A 261 12.12 21.19 -21.62
C GLU A 261 12.82 22.35 -20.89
N GLN A 262 12.85 22.35 -19.56
CA GLN A 262 13.53 23.40 -18.77
C GLN A 262 15.06 23.27 -18.78
N GLU A 263 15.58 22.05 -18.87
CA GLU A 263 17.02 21.78 -19.01
C GLU A 263 17.50 22.18 -20.41
N ASP A 264 16.77 21.78 -21.46
CA ASP A 264 17.09 22.14 -22.85
C ASP A 264 17.07 23.66 -23.08
N ASN A 265 16.14 24.39 -22.45
CA ASN A 265 16.07 25.85 -22.58
C ASN A 265 17.17 26.59 -21.79
N GLN A 266 17.77 25.97 -20.76
CA GLN A 266 18.88 26.56 -20.00
C GLN A 266 20.24 26.29 -20.65
N GLU A 267 20.41 25.18 -21.37
CA GLU A 267 21.61 24.92 -22.18
C GLU A 267 21.62 25.69 -23.51
N GLY A 268 20.47 26.26 -23.90
CA GLY A 268 20.27 27.01 -25.14
C GLY A 268 20.46 28.54 -25.08
N GLU A 269 20.80 29.15 -23.94
CA GLU A 269 21.19 30.58 -23.90
C GLU A 269 22.66 30.75 -24.32
N PRO A 270 22.97 31.22 -25.54
CA PRO A 270 24.33 31.65 -25.87
C PRO A 270 24.68 32.86 -25.01
N SER A 271 25.71 32.70 -24.19
CA SER A 271 26.43 33.79 -23.54
C SER A 271 27.12 34.67 -24.60
N ASP A 272 26.39 35.63 -25.16
CA ASP A 272 26.88 36.80 -25.89
C ASP A 272 26.44 38.04 -25.06
N GLU A 273 27.26 39.00 -24.62
CA GLU A 273 28.51 39.51 -25.15
C GLU A 273 29.40 40.09 -24.02
N GLU A 274 30.70 39.79 -24.07
CA GLU A 274 31.71 40.81 -23.73
C GLU A 274 31.71 41.84 -24.87
N GLN A 275 31.32 43.09 -24.61
CA GLN A 275 31.88 44.22 -25.37
C GLN A 275 32.06 45.49 -24.55
N GLU A 276 33.22 46.09 -24.81
CA GLU A 276 33.94 47.16 -24.14
C GLU A 276 33.17 48.46 -23.91
N GLY A 277 33.61 49.20 -22.90
CA GLY A 277 33.14 50.56 -22.64
C GLY A 277 33.61 51.61 -23.66
N GLY A 278 32.85 52.71 -23.72
CA GLY A 278 33.25 53.97 -24.36
C GLY A 278 32.05 54.78 -24.86
N GLU A 279 31.64 55.81 -24.11
CA GLU A 279 30.68 56.84 -24.53
C GLU A 279 31.26 57.78 -25.65
N PRO A 280 30.57 58.88 -26.07
CA PRO A 280 29.53 58.97 -27.10
C PRO A 280 29.88 60.00 -28.21
N GLN A 281 29.21 60.02 -29.38
CA GLN A 281 29.07 61.26 -30.16
C GLN A 281 28.01 61.26 -31.27
N ASP A 282 27.25 62.36 -31.29
CA ASP A 282 26.33 62.87 -32.31
C ASP A 282 26.85 62.81 -33.76
N SER A 283 25.95 62.56 -34.73
CA SER A 283 25.66 63.49 -35.85
C SER A 283 24.56 62.95 -36.78
N ASP A 284 23.61 63.83 -37.12
CA ASP A 284 22.52 63.72 -38.08
C ASP A 284 22.90 63.18 -39.49
N GLN A 285 22.01 62.40 -40.14
CA GLN A 285 21.27 62.85 -41.33
C GLN A 285 20.34 61.77 -41.95
N GLU A 286 19.22 62.29 -42.46
CA GLU A 286 18.06 61.66 -43.11
C GLU A 286 18.35 60.69 -44.26
N SER A 287 17.43 59.72 -44.48
CA SER A 287 16.85 59.39 -45.80
C SER A 287 15.63 58.48 -45.66
N GLU A 288 14.53 58.91 -46.28
CA GLU A 288 13.21 58.25 -46.39
C GLU A 288 13.22 56.86 -47.06
N SER A 289 12.14 56.13 -46.75
CA SER A 289 11.19 55.45 -47.67
C SER A 289 11.09 53.91 -47.61
N GLY A 290 9.87 53.43 -47.25
CA GLY A 290 9.25 52.25 -47.86
C GLY A 290 8.97 51.03 -46.97
N ASP A 291 7.78 51.00 -46.36
CA ASP A 291 7.02 49.79 -45.94
C ASP A 291 6.27 49.18 -47.16
N PRO A 292 5.60 48.00 -47.19
CA PRO A 292 5.53 46.82 -46.27
C PRO A 292 5.61 45.43 -46.95
N ASN A 293 5.69 44.38 -46.11
CA ASN A 293 5.12 43.02 -46.22
C ASN A 293 5.42 42.10 -47.43
N LYS A 294 6.02 40.92 -47.15
CA LYS A 294 5.34 39.61 -47.31
C LYS A 294 6.12 38.46 -46.64
N ASP A 295 5.38 37.73 -45.82
CA ASP A 295 5.69 36.47 -45.11
C ASP A 295 5.86 35.26 -46.09
N PRO A 296 6.18 34.03 -45.62
CA PRO A 296 7.18 33.13 -46.17
C PRO A 296 6.51 31.90 -46.85
N ASN A 297 7.30 30.92 -47.28
CA ASN A 297 7.07 29.46 -47.17
C ASN A 297 7.68 28.67 -48.35
N GLU A 298 7.84 27.36 -48.10
CA GLU A 298 8.28 26.23 -48.94
C GLU A 298 9.75 25.82 -48.70
N GLU A 299 9.96 24.91 -47.75
CA GLU A 299 9.88 23.43 -47.88
C GLU A 299 11.05 22.86 -48.70
N SER A 300 11.86 22.03 -48.05
CA SER A 300 12.68 21.03 -48.73
C SER A 300 12.71 19.78 -47.88
N GLU A 301 12.28 18.71 -48.55
CA GLU A 301 12.00 17.36 -48.07
C GLU A 301 13.25 16.54 -47.77
N THR A 302 13.02 15.48 -46.97
CA THR A 302 13.61 14.13 -47.07
C THR A 302 15.12 13.92 -46.91
N GLU A 303 15.49 13.13 -45.91
CA GLU A 303 16.07 11.80 -46.15
C GLU A 303 15.84 10.88 -44.92
N GLU A 304 15.49 9.63 -45.20
CA GLU A 304 15.30 8.47 -44.33
C GLU A 304 16.17 7.34 -44.95
N PRO A 305 16.33 6.15 -44.36
CA PRO A 305 17.09 5.76 -43.18
C PRO A 305 18.29 4.83 -43.53
N GLU A 306 19.21 4.58 -42.59
CA GLU A 306 20.11 3.42 -42.64
C GLU A 306 19.74 2.39 -41.55
N GLU A 307 19.52 1.15 -41.98
CA GLU A 307 19.24 -0.05 -41.19
C GLU A 307 20.47 -1.02 -41.29
N PRO A 308 20.49 -2.19 -40.64
CA PRO A 308 21.19 -2.46 -39.38
C PRO A 308 22.38 -3.45 -39.55
N GLY A 309 23.31 -3.43 -38.61
CA GLY A 309 24.39 -4.43 -38.51
C GLY A 309 24.05 -5.54 -37.53
N GLU A 310 23.81 -6.76 -38.03
CA GLU A 310 23.63 -8.00 -37.27
C GLU A 310 24.97 -8.62 -36.78
N PRO A 311 24.93 -9.62 -35.85
CA PRO A 311 25.88 -9.78 -34.76
C PRO A 311 27.03 -10.78 -35.02
N GLN A 312 28.08 -10.69 -34.20
CA GLN A 312 29.12 -11.71 -34.06
C GLN A 312 28.84 -12.60 -32.83
N GLU A 313 28.63 -13.90 -33.06
CA GLU A 313 28.95 -14.93 -32.07
C GLU A 313 30.48 -15.10 -31.95
N PRO A 314 30.99 -15.58 -30.80
CA PRO A 314 31.52 -16.93 -30.85
C PRO A 314 31.23 -17.82 -29.64
N GLU A 315 31.36 -19.11 -29.95
CA GLU A 315 31.20 -20.34 -29.17
C GLU A 315 32.09 -20.52 -27.91
N SER A 316 31.52 -21.25 -26.95
CA SER A 316 32.07 -22.41 -26.18
C SER A 316 33.44 -22.36 -25.47
N ALA A 317 33.46 -22.66 -24.16
CA ALA A 317 33.90 -23.97 -23.60
C ALA A 317 34.19 -23.95 -22.06
N GLU A 318 33.59 -24.93 -21.37
CA GLU A 318 34.08 -25.79 -20.25
C GLU A 318 34.88 -25.25 -19.03
N ASP A 319 34.29 -25.56 -17.86
CA ASP A 319 34.82 -26.02 -16.56
C ASP A 319 35.87 -25.23 -15.75
N GLY A 320 35.48 -24.88 -14.52
CA GLY A 320 36.38 -24.53 -13.41
C GLY A 320 35.66 -24.25 -12.09
N GLU A 321 35.72 -25.21 -11.15
CA GLU A 321 35.33 -25.03 -9.74
C GLU A 321 36.16 -23.93 -9.06
N GLY A 322 35.51 -23.07 -8.26
CA GLY A 322 36.22 -22.19 -7.32
C GLY A 322 35.47 -20.96 -6.81
N SER A 323 34.66 -21.16 -5.76
CA SER A 323 34.39 -20.25 -4.62
C SER A 323 34.82 -18.77 -4.72
N ALA A 324 33.86 -17.83 -4.74
CA ALA A 324 33.86 -16.63 -3.88
C ALA A 324 32.61 -15.75 -4.15
N GLU A 325 31.92 -15.39 -3.06
CA GLU A 325 31.20 -14.13 -2.83
C GLU A 325 30.10 -13.73 -3.84
N GLU A 326 28.85 -14.17 -3.59
CA GLU A 326 27.67 -13.54 -4.17
C GLU A 326 27.41 -12.18 -3.50
N SER A 327 27.90 -11.15 -4.19
CA SER A 327 27.40 -9.78 -4.11
C SER A 327 26.00 -9.74 -4.69
N GLU A 328 24.97 -9.54 -3.85
CA GLU A 328 23.61 -9.20 -4.26
C GLU A 328 23.61 -7.79 -4.88
N THR A 329 23.93 -7.68 -6.17
CA THR A 329 23.47 -6.56 -6.99
C THR A 329 22.06 -6.88 -7.45
N MET A 330 21.07 -6.22 -6.85
CA MET A 330 19.70 -6.17 -7.37
C MET A 330 19.75 -5.56 -8.78
N ALA A 331 19.67 -6.40 -9.80
CA ALA A 331 19.32 -5.95 -11.14
C ALA A 331 17.85 -5.54 -11.11
N GLU A 332 17.57 -4.33 -11.59
CA GLU A 332 16.22 -3.84 -11.87
C GLU A 332 15.46 -4.87 -12.74
N PRO A 333 14.15 -5.08 -12.54
CA PRO A 333 13.41 -6.02 -13.35
C PRO A 333 13.35 -5.49 -14.79
N GLU A 334 14.15 -6.07 -15.67
CA GLU A 334 14.00 -5.88 -17.11
C GLU A 334 12.54 -6.15 -17.48
N GLU A 335 11.88 -5.15 -18.07
CA GLU A 335 10.57 -5.34 -18.67
C GLU A 335 10.72 -6.38 -19.78
N LEU A 336 10.35 -7.62 -19.47
CA LEU A 336 10.31 -8.73 -20.42
C LEU A 336 9.31 -8.37 -21.53
N GLN A 337 9.82 -7.76 -22.59
CA GLN A 337 9.09 -7.57 -23.84
C GLN A 337 8.86 -8.96 -24.42
N LEU A 338 7.68 -9.52 -24.12
CA LEU A 338 7.24 -10.81 -24.65
C LEU A 338 7.32 -10.77 -26.17
N THR A 339 8.08 -11.71 -26.73
CA THR A 339 8.16 -11.85 -28.18
C THR A 339 6.77 -12.23 -28.72
N GLN A 340 6.48 -11.87 -29.97
CA GLN A 340 5.17 -12.15 -30.59
C GLN A 340 4.81 -13.64 -30.57
N GLU A 341 5.81 -14.52 -30.63
CA GLU A 341 5.64 -15.97 -30.53
C GLU A 341 5.27 -16.44 -29.11
N GLU A 342 5.84 -15.80 -28.09
CA GLU A 342 5.51 -16.08 -26.69
C GLU A 342 4.10 -15.60 -26.34
N LEU A 343 3.70 -14.44 -26.86
CA LEU A 343 2.32 -13.97 -26.76
C LEU A 343 1.35 -14.97 -27.39
N ASP A 344 1.64 -15.45 -28.61
CA ASP A 344 0.81 -16.45 -29.29
C ASP A 344 0.77 -17.78 -28.55
N ARG A 345 1.88 -18.19 -27.93
CA ARG A 345 1.94 -19.38 -27.07
C ARG A 345 1.06 -19.21 -25.83
N LEU A 346 1.13 -18.07 -25.16
CA LEU A 346 0.30 -17.76 -23.99
C LEU A 346 -1.19 -17.71 -24.34
N LEU A 347 -1.54 -17.07 -25.47
CA LEU A 347 -2.92 -17.04 -25.97
C LEU A 347 -3.45 -18.44 -26.29
N ARG A 348 -2.61 -19.33 -26.81
CA ARG A 348 -2.97 -20.73 -27.07
C ARG A 348 -3.23 -21.49 -25.77
N ILE A 349 -2.36 -21.32 -24.76
CA ILE A 349 -2.51 -21.94 -23.43
C ILE A 349 -3.80 -21.44 -22.75
N LEU A 350 -4.09 -20.14 -22.83
CA LEU A 350 -5.33 -19.58 -22.27
C LEU A 350 -6.57 -20.16 -22.92
N ARG A 351 -6.57 -20.34 -24.25
CA ARG A 351 -7.68 -20.97 -24.98
C ARG A 351 -7.89 -22.42 -24.55
N GLU A 352 -6.80 -23.17 -24.36
CA GLU A 352 -6.87 -24.57 -23.89
C GLU A 352 -7.49 -24.65 -22.48
N HIS A 353 -7.08 -23.76 -21.58
CA HIS A 353 -7.67 -23.68 -20.23
C HIS A 353 -9.13 -23.24 -20.23
N GLU A 354 -9.54 -22.38 -21.16
CA GLU A 354 -10.94 -22.00 -21.33
C GLU A 354 -11.80 -23.21 -21.77
N GLU A 355 -11.32 -23.98 -22.75
CA GLU A 355 -11.97 -25.22 -23.19
C GLU A 355 -12.06 -26.26 -22.05
N GLU A 356 -10.99 -26.44 -21.27
CA GLU A 356 -11.01 -27.31 -20.09
C GLU A 356 -12.03 -26.87 -19.06
N GLY A 357 -12.11 -25.56 -18.80
CA GLY A 357 -13.09 -24.96 -17.91
C GLY A 357 -14.53 -25.19 -18.37
N GLU A 358 -14.80 -25.07 -19.67
CA GLU A 358 -16.11 -25.36 -20.25
C GLU A 358 -16.48 -26.83 -20.14
N ARG A 359 -15.55 -27.75 -20.46
CA ARG A 359 -15.76 -29.20 -20.29
C ARG A 359 -16.10 -29.55 -18.84
N LEU A 360 -15.43 -28.91 -17.88
CA LEU A 360 -15.69 -29.13 -16.46
C LEU A 360 -17.07 -28.63 -16.04
N ARG A 361 -17.50 -27.45 -16.54
CA ARG A 361 -18.85 -26.92 -16.31
C ARG A 361 -19.92 -27.82 -16.91
N GLU A 362 -19.72 -28.33 -18.12
CA GLU A 362 -20.64 -29.28 -18.74
C GLU A 362 -20.75 -30.59 -17.94
N ALA A 363 -19.63 -31.12 -17.46
CA ALA A 363 -19.61 -32.31 -16.62
C ALA A 363 -20.41 -32.10 -15.33
N LEU A 364 -20.23 -30.95 -14.66
CA LEU A 364 -21.00 -30.59 -13.45
C LEU A 364 -22.49 -30.42 -13.73
N LEU A 365 -22.86 -29.81 -14.86
CA LEU A 365 -24.26 -29.68 -15.27
C LEU A 365 -24.91 -31.03 -15.58
N ARG A 366 -24.18 -31.95 -16.22
CA ARG A 366 -24.65 -33.33 -16.44
C ARG A 366 -24.85 -34.07 -15.13
N GLN A 367 -23.91 -33.94 -14.19
CA GLN A 367 -23.99 -34.57 -12.87
C GLN A 367 -25.19 -34.03 -12.06
N ARG A 368 -25.48 -32.73 -12.17
CA ARG A 368 -26.63 -32.09 -11.50
C ARG A 368 -27.99 -32.47 -12.12
N ARG A 369 -28.02 -33.00 -13.34
CA ARG A 369 -29.25 -33.48 -14.01
C ARG A 369 -29.57 -34.96 -13.72
N VAL A 370 -28.73 -35.69 -13.01
CA VAL A 370 -28.99 -37.08 -12.63
C VAL A 370 -29.78 -37.16 -11.31
N GLN A 371 -31.03 -37.58 -11.47
CA GLN A 371 -31.99 -38.15 -10.50
C GLN A 371 -32.37 -37.33 -9.26
N VAL A 372 -33.45 -36.55 -9.41
CA VAL A 372 -34.49 -36.51 -8.38
C VAL A 372 -35.52 -37.57 -8.79
N GLU A 373 -35.47 -38.76 -8.17
CA GLU A 373 -36.63 -39.65 -8.19
C GLU A 373 -37.76 -38.93 -7.47
N ARG A 374 -38.78 -38.59 -8.25
CA ARG A 374 -39.91 -37.79 -7.82
C ARG A 374 -40.88 -38.75 -7.13
N ASP A 375 -40.69 -38.97 -5.84
CA ASP A 375 -41.65 -39.71 -5.01
C ASP A 375 -42.95 -38.90 -4.94
N TRP A 376 -43.95 -39.36 -5.69
CA TRP A 376 -45.36 -39.13 -5.48
C TRP A 376 -46.09 -40.47 -5.50
#